data_AF-A0A8J4BTQ2-F1
#
_entry.id   AF-A0A8J4BTQ2-F1
#
_cell.length_a   1.000
_cell.length_b   1.000
_cell.length_c   1.000
_cell.angle_alpha   90.00
_cell.angle_beta   90.00
_cell.angle_gamma   90.00
#
_symmetry.space_group_name_H-M   'P 1'
#
loop_
_entity.id
_entity.type
_entity.pdbx_description
1 polymer ?
#
loop_
_entity_poly.entity_id
_entity_poly.type
_entity_poly.pdbx_seq_one_letter_code
_entity_poly.pdbx_strand_id
1 'polypeptide(L)'
;MRARTRPHIHLPMRLYEPSSRPIVGTLTHAHERAYFERIHVLRSIAWSTCALSSHPLRSPIATCDIGRLYNKDEVLQFLLVKKGKVTSPEALLAYANQLLDTIGHE
;
A
#
# COMPACT_ATOMS: atom_id res chain seq x y z
N MET A 1 -2.16 -33.08 22.43
CA MET A 1 -2.61 -31.67 22.51
C MET A 1 -1.58 -30.80 21.78
N ARG A 2 -1.86 -30.32 20.57
CA ARG A 2 -0.93 -29.47 19.80
C ARG A 2 -1.02 -28.03 20.29
N ALA A 3 -0.02 -27.57 21.04
CA ALA A 3 0.17 -26.16 21.33
C ALA A 3 0.59 -25.46 20.03
N ARG A 4 -0.26 -24.55 19.52
CA ARG A 4 0.09 -23.69 18.39
C ARG A 4 1.07 -22.63 18.88
N THR A 5 2.35 -22.83 18.65
CA THR A 5 3.36 -21.78 18.82
C THR A 5 3.07 -20.68 17.80
N ARG A 6 2.77 -19.46 18.27
CA ARG A 6 2.65 -18.26 17.44
C ARG A 6 3.95 -18.10 16.64
N PRO A 7 3.91 -17.91 15.30
CA PRO A 7 5.10 -17.47 14.60
C PRO A 7 5.37 -16.03 15.04
N HIS A 8 6.45 -15.86 15.79
CA HIS A 8 7.03 -14.56 16.09
C HIS A 8 7.52 -14.01 14.75
N ILE A 9 6.74 -13.13 14.13
CA ILE A 9 7.17 -12.40 12.93
C ILE A 9 8.18 -11.37 13.42
N HIS A 10 9.41 -11.81 13.60
CA HIS A 10 10.54 -10.92 13.73
C HIS A 10 10.73 -10.33 12.34
N LEU A 11 10.15 -9.15 12.07
CA LEU A 11 10.65 -8.32 10.99
C LEU A 11 11.98 -7.74 11.49
N PRO A 12 13.15 -8.15 10.98
CA PRO A 12 14.26 -7.25 11.01
C PRO A 12 13.96 -6.16 9.97
N MET A 13 13.51 -5.00 10.43
CA MET A 13 14.03 -3.77 9.87
C MET A 13 15.55 -3.82 10.10
N ARG A 14 16.27 -4.53 9.22
CA ARG A 14 17.70 -4.30 9.08
C ARG A 14 17.80 -2.83 8.69
N LEU A 15 18.16 -2.02 9.68
CA LEU A 15 18.85 -0.77 9.45
C LEU A 15 19.89 -1.07 8.38
N TYR A 16 19.71 -0.46 7.21
CA TYR A 16 20.69 -0.50 6.15
C TYR A 16 21.97 0.11 6.73
N GLU A 17 22.92 -0.72 7.14
CA GLU A 17 24.26 -0.26 7.50
C GLU A 17 24.94 0.20 6.20
N PRO A 18 25.29 1.49 6.06
CA PRO A 18 25.90 1.99 4.84
C PRO A 18 27.40 1.64 4.88
N SER A 19 27.75 0.36 4.69
CA SER A 19 29.15 -0.09 4.60
C SER A 19 29.66 -0.19 3.17
N SER A 20 29.04 0.50 2.21
CA SER A 20 29.50 0.55 0.83
C SER A 20 29.61 2.00 0.37
N ARG A 21 30.85 2.51 0.40
CA ARG A 21 31.26 3.80 -0.18
C ARG A 21 30.86 3.81 -1.67
N PRO A 22 30.31 4.91 -2.21
CA PRO A 22 29.90 4.94 -3.60
C PRO A 22 31.12 5.01 -4.53
N ILE A 23 31.09 4.14 -5.54
CA ILE A 23 31.89 4.17 -6.75
C ILE A 23 31.09 5.02 -7.74
N VAL A 24 31.26 6.35 -7.75
CA VAL A 24 30.97 7.30 -8.86
C VAL A 24 31.22 8.73 -8.33
N GLY A 25 31.82 9.56 -9.18
CA GLY A 25 32.51 10.82 -8.87
C GLY A 25 31.70 11.96 -8.23
N THR A 26 32.38 12.64 -7.31
CA THR A 26 32.28 14.08 -6.95
C THR A 26 30.89 14.71 -6.90
N LEU A 27 29.94 14.08 -6.22
CA LEU A 27 28.87 14.83 -5.54
C LEU A 27 29.39 15.16 -4.14
N THR A 28 29.20 16.41 -3.69
CA THR A 28 29.61 16.77 -2.33
C THR A 28 28.91 15.82 -1.35
N HIS A 29 29.64 15.32 -0.35
CA HIS A 29 29.11 14.35 0.64
C HIS A 29 27.76 14.82 1.25
N ALA A 30 27.52 16.14 1.31
CA ALA A 30 26.24 16.72 1.70
C ALA A 30 25.08 16.43 0.73
N HIS A 31 25.32 16.49 -0.58
CA HIS A 31 24.32 16.18 -1.60
C HIS A 31 23.97 14.68 -1.60
N GLU A 32 24.97 13.81 -1.47
CA GLU A 32 24.75 12.35 -1.37
C GLU A 32 23.94 11.98 -0.12
N ARG A 33 24.25 12.59 1.04
CA ARG A 33 23.46 12.44 2.27
C ARG A 33 22.03 12.90 2.09
N ALA A 34 21.82 14.11 1.54
CA ALA A 34 20.49 14.66 1.34
C ALA A 34 19.63 13.79 0.40
N TYR A 35 20.24 13.23 -0.65
CA TYR A 35 19.58 12.29 -1.56
C TYR A 35 19.17 11.00 -0.84
N PHE A 36 20.09 10.42 -0.06
CA PHE A 36 19.85 9.18 0.66
C PHE A 36 18.75 9.31 1.73
N GLU A 37 18.77 10.39 2.51
CA GLU A 37 17.72 10.71 3.48
C GLU A 37 16.35 10.86 2.80
N ARG A 38 16.31 11.52 1.64
CA ARG A 38 15.08 11.66 0.86
C ARG A 38 14.54 10.31 0.41
N ILE A 39 15.39 9.43 -0.10
CA ILE A 39 14.98 8.06 -0.47
C ILE A 39 14.44 7.30 0.74
N HIS A 40 15.10 7.42 1.89
CA HIS A 40 14.69 6.76 3.12
C HIS A 40 13.28 7.18 3.56
N VAL A 41 13.00 8.48 3.57
CA VAL A 41 11.69 9.03 3.91
C VAL A 41 10.63 8.61 2.90
N LEU A 42 10.94 8.63 1.60
CA LEU A 42 9.99 8.20 0.57
C LEU A 42 9.63 6.71 0.72
N ARG A 43 10.60 5.87 1.06
CA ARG A 43 10.38 4.43 1.27
C ARG A 43 9.52 4.16 2.49
N SER A 44 9.76 4.87 3.61
CA SER A 44 8.95 4.71 4.82
C SER A 44 7.49 5.13 4.59
N ILE A 45 7.27 6.21 3.83
CA ILE A 45 5.92 6.65 3.44
C ILE A 45 5.27 5.62 2.53
N ALA A 46 5.97 5.12 1.51
CA ALA A 46 5.44 4.13 0.57
C ALA A 46 5.01 2.81 1.24
N TRP A 47 5.63 2.45 2.38
CA TRP A 47 5.32 1.24 3.14
C TRP A 47 4.29 1.43 4.25
N SER A 48 3.86 2.65 4.51
CA SER A 48 2.88 2.99 5.55
C SER A 48 1.59 3.59 4.99
N THR A 49 1.59 4.01 3.73
CA THR A 49 0.47 4.72 3.10
C THR A 49 -0.01 4.04 1.82
N CYS A 50 -1.32 4.15 1.57
CA CYS A 50 -1.97 3.70 0.35
C CYS A 50 -1.52 4.60 -0.81
N ALA A 51 -0.97 4.03 -1.88
CA ALA A 51 -0.49 4.79 -3.03
C ALA A 51 -1.60 5.48 -3.84
N LEU A 52 -2.87 5.15 -3.60
CA LEU A 52 -4.02 5.76 -4.28
C LEU A 52 -4.60 6.94 -3.49
N SER A 53 -4.73 6.81 -2.17
CA SER A 53 -5.42 7.79 -1.32
C SER A 53 -4.54 8.49 -0.29
N SER A 54 -3.27 8.09 -0.15
CA SER A 54 -2.34 8.55 0.89
C SER A 54 -2.80 8.28 2.34
N HIS A 55 -3.92 7.58 2.53
CA HIS A 55 -4.37 7.12 3.84
C HIS A 55 -3.41 6.06 4.41
N PRO A 56 -3.34 5.89 5.75
CA PRO A 56 -2.64 4.77 6.36
C PRO A 56 -3.10 3.42 5.79
N LEU A 57 -2.17 2.48 5.62
CA LEU A 57 -2.49 1.14 5.15
C LEU A 57 -3.33 0.36 6.17
N ARG A 58 -4.35 -0.33 5.69
CA ARG A 58 -5.29 -1.15 6.48
C ARG A 58 -5.46 -2.52 5.83
N SER A 59 -5.53 -3.57 6.66
CA SER A 59 -5.78 -4.92 6.17
C SER A 59 -7.23 -5.06 5.70
N PRO A 60 -7.50 -5.73 4.58
CA PRO A 60 -6.54 -6.38 3.67
C PRO A 60 -5.82 -5.39 2.74
N ILE A 61 -4.50 -5.57 2.59
CA ILE A 61 -3.64 -4.77 1.70
C ILE A 61 -3.51 -5.48 0.35
N ALA A 62 -3.70 -4.74 -0.73
CA ALA A 62 -3.48 -5.19 -2.10
C ALA A 62 -2.17 -4.63 -2.66
N THR A 63 -1.54 -5.38 -3.57
CA THR A 63 -0.31 -4.96 -4.26
C THR A 63 -0.49 -5.04 -5.77
N CYS A 64 0.09 -4.11 -6.51
CA CYS A 64 0.24 -4.25 -7.96
C CYS A 64 1.55 -4.97 -8.32
N ASP A 65 1.73 -5.29 -9.59
CA ASP A 65 2.89 -6.06 -10.10
C ASP A 65 4.24 -5.38 -9.85
N ILE A 66 4.25 -4.05 -9.69
CA ILE A 66 5.45 -3.25 -9.39
C ILE A 66 5.67 -3.03 -7.88
N GLY A 67 4.82 -3.58 -7.02
CA GLY A 67 4.99 -3.54 -5.56
C GLY A 67 4.47 -2.30 -4.84
N ARG A 68 3.58 -1.50 -5.45
CA ARG A 68 2.85 -0.43 -4.71
C ARG A 68 1.78 -1.04 -3.83
N LEU A 69 1.57 -0.45 -2.65
CA LEU A 69 0.62 -0.92 -1.65
C LEU A 69 -0.67 -0.09 -1.71
N TYR A 70 -1.80 -0.76 -1.57
CA TYR A 70 -3.13 -0.15 -1.62
C TYR A 70 -4.06 -0.75 -0.58
N ASN A 71 -4.97 0.08 -0.06
CA ASN A 71 -6.11 -0.41 0.71
C ASN A 71 -7.13 -1.04 -0.24
N LYS A 72 -7.65 -2.23 0.10
CA LYS A 72 -8.62 -2.93 -0.75
C LYS A 72 -9.83 -2.07 -1.10
N ASP A 73 -10.38 -1.36 -0.12
CA ASP A 73 -11.59 -0.54 -0.31
C ASP A 73 -11.37 0.60 -1.32
N GLU A 74 -10.20 1.23 -1.26
CA GLU A 74 -9.81 2.33 -2.16
C GLU A 74 -9.67 1.83 -3.60
N VAL A 75 -9.06 0.65 -3.79
CA VAL A 75 -8.93 0.02 -5.11
C VAL A 75 -10.31 -0.32 -5.68
N LEU A 76 -11.18 -0.93 -4.86
CA LEU A 76 -12.54 -1.27 -5.28
C LEU A 76 -13.31 -0.02 -5.70
N GLN A 77 -13.28 1.03 -4.88
CA GLN A 77 -13.95 2.28 -5.17
C GLN A 77 -13.43 2.90 -6.47
N PHE A 78 -12.11 2.95 -6.65
CA PHE A 78 -11.49 3.44 -7.89
C PHE A 78 -11.92 2.63 -9.12
N LEU A 79 -11.94 1.30 -9.04
CA LEU A 79 -12.34 0.44 -10.16
C LEU A 79 -13.83 0.61 -10.51
N LEU A 80 -14.70 0.78 -9.51
CA LEU A 80 -16.13 1.02 -9.71
C LEU A 80 -16.39 2.38 -10.36
N VAL A 81 -15.72 3.43 -9.90
CA VAL A 81 -15.78 4.77 -10.50
C VAL A 81 -15.25 4.75 -11.93
N LYS A 82 -14.10 4.11 -12.15
CA LYS A 82 -13.48 3.99 -13.48
C LYS A 82 -14.38 3.27 -14.48
N LYS A 83 -15.17 2.28 -14.03
CA LYS A 83 -16.13 1.56 -14.86
C LYS A 83 -17.49 2.28 -15.03
N GLY A 84 -17.63 3.49 -14.47
CA GLY A 84 -18.87 4.28 -14.54
C GLY A 84 -20.02 3.70 -13.73
N LYS A 85 -19.75 2.77 -12.79
CA LYS A 85 -20.79 2.12 -11.97
C LYS A 85 -21.19 2.94 -10.75
N VAL A 86 -20.29 3.79 -10.28
CA VAL A 86 -20.44 4.55 -9.05
C VAL A 86 -19.92 5.96 -9.28
N THR A 87 -20.79 6.95 -9.09
CA THR A 87 -20.43 8.38 -9.18
C THR A 87 -20.57 9.11 -7.84
N SER A 88 -21.19 8.48 -6.84
CA SER A 88 -21.38 9.04 -5.48
C SER A 88 -21.49 7.94 -4.41
N PRO A 89 -21.35 8.28 -3.12
CA PRO A 89 -21.60 7.33 -2.02
C PRO A 89 -23.01 6.72 -2.06
N GLU A 90 -24.01 7.47 -2.49
CA GLU A 90 -25.38 6.99 -2.69
C GLU A 90 -25.44 5.96 -3.82
N ALA A 91 -24.66 6.15 -4.89
CA ALA A 91 -24.58 5.19 -6.00
C ALA A 91 -23.94 3.84 -5.58
N LEU A 92 -23.02 3.83 -4.60
CA LEU A 92 -22.49 2.60 -4.01
C LEU A 92 -23.59 1.80 -3.30
N LEU A 93 -24.42 2.48 -2.50
CA LEU A 93 -25.51 1.84 -1.76
C LEU A 93 -26.56 1.28 -2.73
N ALA A 94 -26.94 2.05 -3.75
CA ALA A 94 -27.87 1.60 -4.78
C ALA A 94 -27.35 0.36 -5.53
N TYR A 95 -26.06 0.36 -5.90
CA TYR A 95 -25.43 -0.78 -6.56
C TYR A 95 -25.35 -2.02 -5.65
N ALA A 96 -25.04 -1.85 -4.37
CA ALA A 96 -25.00 -2.95 -3.42
C ALA A 96 -26.38 -3.60 -3.24
N ASN A 97 -27.44 -2.79 -3.11
CA ASN A 97 -28.81 -3.28 -3.00
C ASN A 97 -29.24 -4.04 -4.27
N GLN A 98 -28.88 -3.52 -5.45
CA GLN A 98 -29.17 -4.21 -6.72
C GLN A 98 -28.57 -5.62 -6.81
N LEU A 99 -27.36 -5.83 -6.26
CA LEU A 99 -26.75 -7.16 -6.21
C LEU A 99 -27.50 -8.11 -5.27
N LEU A 100 -27.99 -7.61 -4.13
CA LEU A 100 -28.74 -8.42 -3.16
C LEU A 100 -30.08 -8.88 -3.75
N ASP A 101 -30.75 -7.99 -4.50
CA ASP A 101 -32.01 -8.32 -5.17
C ASP A 101 -31.81 -9.44 -6.21
N THR A 102 -30.67 -9.48 -6.89
CA THR A 102 -30.36 -10.54 -7.87
C THR A 102 -30.04 -11.89 -7.25
N ILE A 103 -29.55 -11.93 -6.01
CA ILE A 103 -29.18 -13.18 -5.31
C ILE A 103 -30.41 -13.79 -4.60
N GLY A 104 -31.43 -12.97 -4.28
CA GLY A 104 -32.65 -13.43 -3.62
C GLY A 104 -33.70 -14.09 -4.52
N HIS A 105 -33.42 -14.24 -5.82
CA HIS A 105 -34.34 -14.82 -6.81
C HIS A 105 -33.93 -16.22 -7.31
N GLU A 106 -32.92 -16.85 -6.71
CA GLU A 106 -32.58 -18.27 -6.93
C GLU A 106 -33.14 -19.20 -5.85
#